data_AF-A0A2D5S221-F1
#
_entry.id   AF-A0A2D5S221-F1
#
_cell.length_a   1.000
_cell.length_b   1.000
_cell.length_c   1.000
_cell.angle_alpha   90.00
_cell.angle_beta   90.00
_cell.angle_gamma   90.00
#
_symmetry.space_group_name_H-M   'P 1'
#
loop_
_entity.id
_entity.type
_entity.pdbx_description
1 polymer ?
#
loop_
_entity_poly.entity_id
_entity_poly.type
_entity_poly.pdbx_seq_one_letter_code
_entity_poly.pdbx_strand_id
1 'polypeptide(L)'
;MRPRRTRLNRVRTKAHDATDKHILVLHQAMVAKLLAEPSRVTAVYQRLEQRYQAGQLRHSAYIHWHSILDCIDQPELFQRELLDEGERMCKLRRRTILTGILTEQERLALLYPEPS
;
A
#
# COMPACT_ATOMS: atom_id res chain seq x y z
N MET A 1 -20.89 -22.23 35.35
CA MET A 1 -20.51 -21.07 34.51
C MET A 1 -19.01 -21.06 34.31
N ARG A 2 -18.49 -21.08 33.07
CA ARG A 2 -17.05 -20.94 32.78
C ARG A 2 -16.75 -19.49 32.40
N PRO A 3 -15.70 -18.84 32.92
CA PRO A 3 -15.39 -17.46 32.55
C PRO A 3 -14.87 -17.40 31.11
N ARG A 4 -15.40 -16.46 30.33
CA ARG A 4 -14.94 -16.16 28.96
C ARG A 4 -13.50 -15.64 29.05
N ARG A 5 -12.54 -16.38 28.47
CA ARG A 5 -11.15 -15.93 28.29
C ARG A 5 -11.12 -14.77 27.27
N THR A 6 -11.09 -13.54 27.76
CA THR A 6 -10.89 -12.34 26.93
C THR A 6 -9.46 -11.85 27.11
N ARG A 7 -8.44 -12.43 26.44
CA ARG A 7 -7.06 -11.89 26.57
C ARG A 7 -6.00 -12.31 25.53
N LEU A 8 -6.32 -12.36 24.23
CA LEU A 8 -5.28 -12.52 23.18
C LEU A 8 -5.33 -11.53 22.01
N ASN A 9 -6.35 -10.66 21.91
CA ASN A 9 -6.51 -9.80 20.72
C ASN A 9 -5.75 -8.45 20.74
N ARG A 10 -5.28 -7.97 21.91
CA ARG A 10 -4.77 -6.59 22.06
C ARG A 10 -3.33 -6.37 21.58
N VAL A 11 -2.50 -7.41 21.54
CA VAL A 11 -1.10 -7.32 21.11
C VAL A 11 -1.00 -7.31 19.58
N ARG A 12 -1.85 -8.10 18.92
CA ARG A 12 -1.91 -8.20 17.45
C ARG A 12 -2.34 -6.88 16.79
N THR A 13 -3.22 -6.12 17.44
CA THR A 13 -3.69 -4.81 16.94
C THR A 13 -2.55 -3.81 16.87
N LYS A 14 -1.81 -3.61 17.98
CA LYS A 14 -0.70 -2.63 18.03
C LYS A 14 0.43 -2.92 17.03
N ALA A 15 0.78 -4.19 16.82
CA ALA A 15 1.82 -4.58 15.86
C ALA A 15 1.37 -4.36 14.39
N HIS A 16 0.09 -4.61 14.11
CA HIS A 16 -0.50 -4.26 12.82
C HIS A 16 -0.49 -2.73 12.59
N ASP A 17 -0.79 -1.93 13.62
CA ASP A 17 -0.80 -0.47 13.49
C ASP A 17 0.60 0.09 13.15
N ALA A 18 1.66 -0.42 13.79
CA ALA A 18 3.04 -0.01 13.47
C ALA A 18 3.44 -0.41 12.04
N THR A 19 3.05 -1.61 11.61
CA THR A 19 3.31 -2.09 10.25
C THR A 19 2.55 -1.26 9.21
N ASP A 20 1.29 -0.91 9.49
CA ASP A 20 0.49 -0.07 8.59
C ASP A 20 1.06 1.34 8.46
N LYS A 21 1.59 1.91 9.55
CA LYS A 21 2.31 3.19 9.50
C LYS A 21 3.54 3.11 8.60
N HIS A 22 4.37 2.06 8.75
CA HIS A 22 5.52 1.84 7.88
C HIS A 22 5.11 1.70 6.40
N ILE A 23 4.06 0.91 6.14
CA ILE A 23 3.51 0.74 4.80
C ILE A 23 3.02 2.08 4.24
N LEU A 24 2.35 2.90 5.06
CA LEU A 24 1.85 4.23 4.66
C LEU A 24 3.00 5.17 4.28
N VAL A 25 4.07 5.24 5.09
CA VAL A 25 5.28 6.03 4.80
C VAL A 25 5.90 5.62 3.46
N LEU A 26 6.00 4.32 3.20
CA LEU A 26 6.50 3.83 1.91
C LEU A 26 5.57 4.24 0.76
N HIS A 27 4.24 4.16 0.94
CA HIS A 27 3.29 4.54 -0.10
C HIS A 27 3.29 6.04 -0.37
N GLN A 28 3.53 6.90 0.63
CA GLN A 28 3.71 8.34 0.43
C GLN A 28 4.86 8.62 -0.55
N ALA A 29 6.01 7.97 -0.35
CA ALA A 29 7.15 8.10 -1.25
C ALA A 29 6.88 7.50 -2.64
N MET A 30 6.20 6.35 -2.71
CA MET A 30 5.80 5.75 -3.99
C MET A 30 4.87 6.65 -4.78
N VAL A 31 3.88 7.28 -4.13
CA VAL A 31 2.97 8.25 -4.75
C VAL A 31 3.76 9.42 -5.32
N ALA A 32 4.62 10.04 -4.51
CA ALA A 32 5.42 11.17 -4.96
C ALA A 32 6.27 10.81 -6.20
N LYS A 33 6.88 9.62 -6.21
CA LYS A 33 7.69 9.14 -7.33
C LYS A 33 6.86 8.82 -8.58
N LEU A 34 5.67 8.27 -8.43
CA LEU A 34 4.75 8.01 -9.54
C LEU A 34 4.20 9.31 -10.14
N LEU A 35 3.91 10.31 -9.31
CA LEU A 35 3.46 11.63 -9.79
C LEU A 35 4.58 12.40 -10.49
N ALA A 36 5.83 12.27 -10.01
CA ALA A 36 6.99 12.86 -10.67
C ALA A 36 7.35 12.18 -12.00
N GLU A 37 7.06 10.87 -12.12
CA GLU A 37 7.34 10.09 -13.33
C GLU A 37 6.16 9.16 -13.70
N PRO A 38 5.08 9.72 -14.28
CA PRO A 38 3.85 8.96 -14.56
C PRO A 38 4.05 7.77 -15.52
N SER A 39 5.09 7.79 -16.35
CA SER A 39 5.43 6.66 -17.25
C SER A 39 5.68 5.34 -16.51
N ARG A 40 6.06 5.39 -15.23
CA ARG A 40 6.24 4.20 -14.37
C ARG A 40 4.93 3.45 -14.11
N VAL A 41 3.78 4.11 -14.21
CA VAL A 41 2.45 3.49 -14.02
C VAL A 41 2.21 2.37 -15.01
N THR A 42 2.72 2.45 -16.25
CA THR A 42 2.59 1.38 -17.24
C THR A 42 3.14 0.04 -16.73
N ALA A 43 4.30 0.06 -16.08
CA ALA A 43 4.88 -1.15 -15.48
C ALA A 43 4.07 -1.64 -14.27
N VAL A 44 3.43 -0.73 -13.52
CA VAL A 44 2.54 -1.10 -12.41
C VAL A 44 1.27 -1.78 -12.94
N TYR A 45 0.66 -1.27 -14.01
CA TYR A 45 -0.48 -1.90 -14.67
C TYR A 45 -0.16 -3.31 -15.17
N GLN A 46 0.99 -3.49 -15.81
CA GLN A 46 1.42 -4.82 -16.25
C GLN A 46 1.52 -5.81 -15.08
N ARG A 47 2.08 -5.39 -13.94
CA ARG A 47 2.15 -6.23 -12.74
C ARG A 47 0.77 -6.51 -12.14
N LEU A 48 -0.13 -5.52 -12.13
CA LEU A 48 -1.51 -5.68 -11.68
C LEU A 48 -2.21 -6.77 -12.50
N GLU A 49 -2.12 -6.66 -13.83
CA GLU A 49 -2.74 -7.59 -14.77
C GLU A 49 -2.13 -9.00 -14.64
N GLN A 50 -0.80 -9.12 -14.61
CA GLN A 50 -0.11 -10.41 -14.41
C GLN A 50 -0.56 -11.10 -13.11
N ARG A 51 -0.62 -10.35 -12.00
CA ARG A 51 -1.05 -10.91 -10.70
C ARG A 51 -2.52 -11.30 -10.70
N TYR A 52 -3.37 -10.58 -11.43
CA TYR A 52 -4.78 -10.92 -11.56
C TYR A 52 -4.97 -12.20 -12.40
N GLN A 53 -4.33 -12.28 -13.57
CA GLN A 53 -4.36 -13.45 -14.44
C GLN A 53 -3.77 -14.70 -13.76
N ALA A 54 -2.73 -14.54 -12.94
CA ALA A 54 -2.16 -15.62 -12.14
C ALA A 54 -3.01 -16.02 -10.92
N GLY A 55 -4.19 -15.41 -10.70
CA GLY A 55 -5.06 -15.71 -9.57
C GLY A 55 -4.53 -15.24 -8.20
N GLN A 56 -3.50 -14.40 -8.18
CA GLN A 56 -2.87 -13.88 -6.95
C GLN A 56 -3.62 -12.68 -6.37
N LEU A 57 -4.52 -12.07 -7.14
CA LEU A 57 -5.39 -10.98 -6.72
C LEU A 57 -6.86 -11.38 -6.85
N ARG A 58 -7.66 -11.05 -5.84
CA ARG A 58 -9.12 -11.13 -5.94
C ARG A 58 -9.62 -10.04 -6.88
N HIS A 59 -10.68 -10.32 -7.65
CA HIS A 59 -11.31 -9.36 -8.55
C HIS A 59 -11.60 -8.00 -7.87
N SER A 60 -12.10 -7.99 -6.64
CA SER A 60 -12.37 -6.73 -5.91
C SER A 60 -11.11 -5.90 -5.64
N ALA A 61 -9.96 -6.54 -5.41
CA ALA A 61 -8.69 -5.83 -5.22
C ALA A 61 -8.13 -5.34 -6.56
N TYR A 62 -8.32 -6.13 -7.62
CA TYR A 62 -7.97 -5.73 -8.99
C TYR A 62 -8.68 -4.45 -9.41
N ILE A 63 -10.01 -4.42 -9.31
CA ILE A 63 -10.82 -3.23 -9.66
C ILE A 63 -10.42 -2.02 -8.81
N HIS A 64 -10.16 -2.23 -7.51
CA HIS A 64 -9.78 -1.12 -6.64
C HIS A 64 -8.41 -0.53 -7.03
N TRP A 65 -7.41 -1.38 -7.29
CA TRP A 65 -6.11 -0.91 -7.76
C TRP A 65 -6.20 -0.22 -9.12
N HIS A 66 -6.97 -0.79 -10.05
CA HIS A 66 -7.18 -0.20 -11.37
C HIS A 66 -7.78 1.20 -11.26
N SER A 67 -8.88 1.34 -10.50
CA SER A 67 -9.55 2.63 -10.29
C SER A 67 -8.65 3.68 -9.66
N ILE A 68 -7.73 3.29 -8.76
CA ILE A 68 -6.76 4.22 -8.19
C ILE A 68 -5.75 4.64 -9.26
N LEU A 69 -5.19 3.70 -10.02
CA LEU A 69 -4.21 4.00 -11.07
C LEU A 69 -4.79 4.86 -12.21
N ASP A 70 -6.09 4.73 -12.51
CA ASP A 70 -6.81 5.57 -13.48
C ASP A 70 -6.84 7.06 -13.05
N CYS A 71 -6.62 7.33 -11.76
CA CYS A 71 -6.59 8.69 -11.24
C CYS A 71 -5.19 9.34 -11.34
N ILE A 72 -4.18 8.69 -11.94
CA ILE A 72 -2.80 9.21 -11.97
C ILE A 72 -2.68 10.63 -12.58
N ASP A 73 -3.54 10.94 -13.56
CA ASP A 73 -3.59 12.26 -14.22
C ASP A 73 -4.30 13.33 -13.37
N GLN A 74 -4.83 12.94 -12.20
CA GLN A 74 -5.45 13.80 -11.19
C GLN A 74 -4.67 13.67 -9.88
N PRO A 75 -3.54 14.36 -9.70
CA PRO A 75 -2.59 14.13 -8.62
C PRO A 75 -3.21 14.16 -7.21
N GLU A 76 -4.09 15.13 -6.96
CA GLU A 76 -4.75 15.30 -5.66
C GLU A 76 -5.69 14.12 -5.37
N LEU A 77 -6.41 13.64 -6.39
CA LEU A 77 -7.30 12.49 -6.28
C LEU A 77 -6.48 11.21 -6.07
N PHE A 78 -5.46 10.98 -6.89
CA PHE A 78 -4.57 9.82 -6.79
C PHE A 78 -3.95 9.71 -5.39
N GLN A 79 -3.39 10.81 -4.89
CA GLN A 79 -2.78 10.87 -3.58
C GLN A 79 -3.80 10.61 -2.47
N ARG A 80 -4.98 11.24 -2.54
CA ARG A 80 -6.04 11.05 -1.54
C ARG A 80 -6.51 9.59 -1.48
N GLU A 81 -6.81 8.98 -2.62
CA GLU A 81 -7.32 7.61 -2.67
C GLU A 81 -6.27 6.61 -2.20
N LEU A 82 -5.02 6.72 -2.67
CA LEU A 82 -3.98 5.74 -2.34
C LEU A 82 -3.46 5.85 -0.90
N LEU A 83 -3.49 7.05 -0.32
CA LEU A 83 -3.01 7.31 1.05
C LEU A 83 -4.10 7.29 2.12
N ASP A 84 -5.36 7.06 1.76
CA ASP A 84 -6.47 6.97 2.71
C ASP A 84 -6.20 5.96 3.84
N GLU A 85 -6.40 6.36 5.09
CA GLU A 85 -6.10 5.53 6.27
C GLU A 85 -7.28 4.63 6.68
N GLY A 86 -8.34 4.58 5.88
CA GLY A 86 -9.47 3.69 6.10
C GLY A 86 -9.08 2.20 6.07
N GLU A 87 -9.81 1.38 6.83
CA GLU A 87 -9.48 -0.04 7.03
C GLU A 87 -9.35 -0.82 5.70
N ARG A 88 -10.18 -0.48 4.71
CA ARG A 88 -10.13 -1.08 3.37
C ARG A 88 -8.80 -0.77 2.68
N MET A 89 -8.33 0.47 2.76
CA MET A 89 -7.10 0.91 2.12
C MET A 89 -5.85 0.42 2.83
N CYS A 90 -5.85 0.35 4.16
CA CYS A 90 -4.78 -0.34 4.91
C CYS A 90 -4.64 -1.80 4.46
N LYS A 91 -5.75 -2.54 4.33
CA LYS A 91 -5.74 -3.93 3.82
C LYS A 91 -5.25 -4.01 2.38
N LEU A 92 -5.60 -3.05 1.53
CA LEU A 92 -5.15 -2.99 0.14
C LEU A 92 -3.62 -2.76 0.06
N ARG A 93 -3.09 -1.77 0.78
CA ARG A 93 -1.65 -1.44 0.81
C ARG A 93 -0.77 -2.57 1.35
N ARG A 94 -1.27 -3.38 2.30
CA ARG A 94 -0.56 -4.60 2.75
C ARG A 94 -0.31 -5.62 1.63
N ARG A 95 -1.09 -5.55 0.55
CA ARG A 95 -0.97 -6.40 -0.65
C ARG A 95 -0.64 -5.54 -1.87
N THR A 96 0.32 -4.63 -1.71
CA THR A 96 0.67 -3.65 -2.73
C THR A 96 1.17 -4.28 -4.03
N ILE A 97 0.78 -3.65 -5.14
CA ILE A 97 1.28 -3.90 -6.49
C ILE A 97 2.41 -2.93 -6.89
N LEU A 98 2.70 -1.93 -6.05
CA LEU A 98 3.70 -0.87 -6.30
C LEU A 98 5.15 -1.35 -6.02
N THR A 99 5.40 -2.65 -6.12
CA THR A 99 6.72 -3.23 -5.95
C THR A 99 7.67 -2.73 -7.04
N GLY A 100 8.91 -2.39 -6.68
CA GLY A 100 9.91 -1.88 -7.62
C GLY A 100 9.78 -0.40 -7.97
N ILE A 101 8.86 0.35 -7.33
CA ILE A 101 8.82 1.81 -7.44
C ILE A 101 9.95 2.43 -6.62
N LEU A 102 10.14 1.96 -5.39
CA LEU A 102 11.27 2.34 -4.56
C LEU A 102 12.43 1.37 -4.76
N THR A 103 13.65 1.90 -4.78
CA THR A 103 14.88 1.12 -4.64
C THR A 103 15.03 0.65 -3.18
N GLU A 104 15.89 -0.33 -2.95
CA GLU A 104 16.17 -0.78 -1.59
C GLU A 104 16.77 0.34 -0.72
N GLN A 105 17.66 1.16 -1.30
CA GLN A 105 18.24 2.31 -0.61
C GLN A 105 17.18 3.33 -0.19
N GLU A 106 16.25 3.69 -1.09
CA GLU A 106 15.13 4.59 -0.76
C GLU A 106 14.24 4.01 0.34
N ARG A 107 13.96 2.70 0.27
CA ARG A 107 13.13 2.00 1.26
C ARG A 107 13.77 2.02 2.65
N LEU A 108 15.08 1.78 2.74
CA LEU A 108 15.83 1.79 4.00
C LEU A 108 15.93 3.21 4.58
N ALA A 109 16.18 4.22 3.76
CA ALA A 109 16.24 5.62 4.21
C ALA A 109 14.92 6.11 4.80
N LEU A 110 13.78 5.65 4.28
CA LEU A 110 12.44 5.94 4.84
C LEU A 110 12.16 5.10 6.11
N LEU A 111 12.64 3.85 6.11
CA LEU A 111 12.62 2.87 7.20
C LEU A 111 13.27 3.35 8.49
N TYR A 112 14.49 3.80 8.30
CA TYR A 112 15.51 4.00 9.31
C TYR A 112 16.23 5.30 8.98
N PRO A 113 15.55 6.46 9.13
CA PRO A 113 16.21 7.72 8.96
C PRO A 113 17.33 7.80 10.00
N GLU A 114 18.57 8.02 9.54
CA GLU A 114 19.70 8.26 10.44
C GLU A 114 19.32 9.42 11.39
N PRO A 115 19.52 9.27 12.71
CA PRO A 115 19.25 10.35 13.64
C PRO A 115 20.21 11.51 13.35
N SER A 116 19.66 12.61 12.85
CA SER A 116 20.37 13.89 12.69
C SER A 116 20.79 14.49 14.04
#